data_AF-A0A812UUH9-F1
#
_entry.id   AF-A0A812UUH9-F1
#
_cell.length_a   1.000
_cell.length_b   1.000
_cell.length_c   1.000
_cell.angle_alpha   90.00
_cell.angle_beta   90.00
_cell.angle_gamma   90.00
#
_symmetry.space_group_name_H-M   'P 1'
#
loop_
_entity.id
_entity.type
_entity.pdbx_description
1 polymer ?
#
loop_
_entity_poly.entity_id
_entity_poly.type
_entity_poly.pdbx_seq_one_letter_code
_entity_poly.pdbx_strand_id
1 'polypeptide(L)'
;MGIGDELKTPVPPRFMVLMADWCNVFAGITLVISFSLIAGAFTFKWFKMEGTAHTVMQVTMCLEGVLWAVAAGFLTKINMIVNNAGLAVGQTIICFGGIFFAISGLYDGVPGKIISLHYVLAPDSNALFADACPYYGITCFMVATSMGLQGVWPLPKNKIVSPFWAVACFFIGAWTIGVIGLWGPTLMDGFVRYEDFEAPTDLYKQRTFAWAWIHIFQVIGAIFLTAGGIIFGVLEGNQGLMDGIFPFGGPSGEVESDDDYDSSDVWEAPAAGYFFQGERIISAVLEELRNRSVFESVDLLVFGGCSAGGRGALYNLDRVCSGLPAALRCRGFLDAAWWVRDEGALEQGAKEGLQLWGPSESLAPCLASAGQHAAHLCLFGPHFAPYVRTPFLVHEEQFDYFMLSKRGVQRPVILWSPEAWQLARDLQGQVKSTLPILSGRRDAAAYSATCTQHCFAESELFWRVRVQRRGPGFQSWSLEQLARSWLQETSPGPDLAGGVLIDDCFDPNCSSGCPFEPSPRDLLLFACLLLALLACCILLLLRRRWLLGRCRRRFRPERSPAPQMLGTSFGEADGLPPHAINSSNIDRTSLDQQEW
;
A
#
# COMPACT_ATOMS: atom_id res chain seq x y z
N MET A 1 26.39 19.66 -24.70
CA MET A 1 24.97 19.27 -24.57
C MET A 1 24.67 19.30 -23.08
N GLY A 2 23.74 20.15 -22.65
CA GLY A 2 23.53 20.49 -21.23
C GLY A 2 23.11 19.28 -20.40
N ILE A 3 23.73 19.16 -19.22
CA ILE A 3 23.48 18.13 -18.21
C ILE A 3 22.83 18.82 -17.02
N GLY A 4 21.74 18.23 -16.51
CA GLY A 4 21.39 18.27 -15.09
C GLY A 4 20.38 19.33 -14.62
N ASP A 5 19.12 19.20 -15.01
CA ASP A 5 18.03 19.65 -14.13
C ASP A 5 17.72 18.50 -13.16
N GLU A 6 18.01 18.71 -11.88
CA GLU A 6 17.72 17.81 -10.78
C GLU A 6 16.22 17.54 -10.65
N LEU A 7 15.83 16.26 -10.66
CA LEU A 7 14.43 15.85 -10.65
C LEU A 7 13.88 15.91 -9.21
N LYS A 8 13.50 17.11 -8.74
CA LYS A 8 12.75 17.30 -7.49
C LYS A 8 11.66 16.24 -7.35
N THR A 9 11.60 15.54 -6.21
CA THR A 9 10.50 14.62 -5.93
C THR A 9 9.19 15.39 -6.06
N PRO A 10 8.32 15.01 -7.00
CA PRO A 10 7.17 15.84 -7.31
C PRO A 10 6.21 15.79 -6.13
N VAL A 11 6.01 16.93 -5.47
CA VAL A 11 5.02 17.07 -4.41
C VAL A 11 3.64 17.21 -5.06
N PRO A 12 2.65 16.37 -4.70
CA PRO A 12 1.32 16.49 -5.25
C PRO A 12 0.73 17.87 -4.90
N PRO A 13 0.12 18.58 -5.87
CA PRO A 13 -0.52 19.85 -5.60
C PRO A 13 -1.56 19.74 -4.47
N ARG A 14 -1.47 20.62 -3.47
CA ARG A 14 -2.38 20.61 -2.30
C ARG A 14 -3.86 20.61 -2.67
N PHE A 15 -4.24 21.27 -3.77
CA PHE A 15 -5.62 21.26 -4.23
C PHE A 15 -6.12 19.85 -4.58
N MET A 16 -5.26 18.97 -5.11
CA MET A 16 -5.65 17.61 -5.48
C MET A 16 -5.95 16.76 -4.24
N VAL A 17 -5.12 16.90 -3.21
CA VAL A 17 -5.31 16.23 -1.91
C VAL A 17 -6.62 16.69 -1.28
N LEU A 18 -6.84 18.00 -1.20
CA LEU A 18 -8.08 18.57 -0.68
C LEU A 18 -9.31 18.12 -1.48
N MET A 19 -9.24 18.10 -2.80
CA MET A 19 -10.35 17.63 -3.63
C MET A 19 -10.66 16.15 -3.40
N ALA A 20 -9.64 15.30 -3.27
CA ALA A 20 -9.84 13.91 -2.94
C ALA A 20 -10.55 13.73 -1.59
N ASP A 21 -10.08 14.40 -0.55
CA ASP A 21 -10.62 14.25 0.80
C ASP A 21 -12.06 14.75 0.91
N TRP A 22 -12.34 15.94 0.38
CA TRP A 22 -13.70 16.49 0.39
C TRP A 22 -14.66 15.65 -0.44
N CYS A 23 -14.23 15.16 -1.62
CA CYS A 23 -15.07 14.29 -2.43
C CYS A 23 -15.37 12.97 -1.71
N ASN A 24 -14.40 12.35 -1.01
CA ASN A 24 -14.64 11.15 -0.20
C ASN A 24 -15.67 11.39 0.93
N VAL A 25 -15.55 12.52 1.64
CA VAL A 25 -16.49 12.88 2.72
C VAL A 25 -17.90 13.10 2.16
N PHE A 26 -18.03 13.90 1.10
CA PHE A 26 -19.34 14.17 0.50
C PHE A 26 -19.96 12.91 -0.12
N ALA A 27 -19.16 12.04 -0.74
CA ALA A 27 -19.62 10.76 -1.27
C ALA A 27 -20.24 9.89 -0.16
N GLY A 28 -19.55 9.79 0.99
CA GLY A 28 -20.07 9.09 2.17
C GLY A 28 -21.40 9.68 2.66
N ILE A 29 -21.49 11.01 2.79
CA ILE A 29 -22.72 11.68 3.24
C ILE A 29 -23.88 11.41 2.27
N THR A 30 -23.66 11.53 0.96
CA THR A 30 -24.69 11.25 -0.04
C THR A 30 -25.14 9.78 0.00
N LEU A 31 -24.22 8.85 0.24
CA LEU A 31 -24.55 7.43 0.39
C LEU A 31 -25.42 7.18 1.63
N VAL A 32 -25.08 7.80 2.76
CA VAL A 32 -25.85 7.70 4.00
C VAL A 32 -27.28 8.19 3.78
N ILE A 33 -27.46 9.29 3.05
CA ILE A 33 -28.79 9.81 2.69
C ILE A 33 -29.55 8.78 1.84
N SER A 34 -28.94 8.28 0.75
CA SER A 34 -29.55 7.30 -0.16
C SER A 34 -30.01 6.05 0.58
N PHE A 35 -29.13 5.43 1.38
CA PHE A 35 -29.47 4.22 2.12
C PHE A 35 -30.44 4.46 3.27
N SER A 36 -30.42 5.65 3.89
CA SER A 36 -31.43 6.00 4.90
C SER A 36 -32.81 6.12 4.29
N LEU A 37 -32.91 6.66 3.07
CA LEU A 37 -34.18 6.70 2.33
C LEU A 37 -34.67 5.30 1.99
N ILE A 38 -33.78 4.43 1.51
CA ILE A 38 -34.08 3.03 1.20
C ILE A 38 -34.55 2.28 2.47
N ALA A 39 -33.82 2.40 3.58
CA ALA A 39 -34.22 1.78 4.84
C ALA A 39 -35.56 2.35 5.36
N GLY A 40 -35.77 3.66 5.27
CA GLY A 40 -37.02 4.31 5.63
C GLY A 40 -38.22 3.76 4.85
N ALA A 41 -38.06 3.58 3.53
CA ALA A 41 -39.12 3.08 2.67
C ALA A 41 -39.37 1.58 2.82
N PHE A 42 -38.33 0.76 2.77
CA PHE A 42 -38.47 -0.70 2.67
C PHE A 42 -38.44 -1.39 4.04
N THR A 43 -37.58 -0.94 4.97
CA THR A 43 -37.46 -1.53 6.32
C THR A 43 -38.52 -1.02 7.26
N PHE A 44 -38.62 0.30 7.40
CA PHE A 44 -39.47 0.92 8.40
C PHE A 44 -40.85 1.31 7.86
N LYS A 45 -41.04 1.29 6.54
CA LYS A 45 -42.29 1.65 5.85
C LYS A 45 -42.79 3.04 6.25
N TRP A 46 -41.87 3.97 6.49
CA TRP A 46 -42.19 5.36 6.85
C TRP A 46 -42.86 6.12 5.70
N PHE A 47 -42.48 5.80 4.47
CA PHE A 47 -43.01 6.40 3.24
C PHE A 47 -42.87 5.42 2.07
N LYS A 48 -43.54 5.71 0.95
CA LYS A 48 -43.37 4.97 -0.31
C LYS A 48 -42.21 5.55 -1.11
N MET A 49 -41.44 4.70 -1.78
CA MET A 49 -40.32 5.12 -2.63
C MET A 49 -40.83 5.61 -4.00
N GLU A 50 -41.54 6.74 -3.99
CA GLU A 50 -42.16 7.35 -5.17
C GLU A 50 -41.96 8.87 -5.15
N GLY A 51 -42.08 9.52 -6.31
CA GLY A 51 -42.00 10.98 -6.44
C GLY A 51 -40.68 11.55 -5.90
N THR A 52 -40.76 12.56 -5.04
CA THR A 52 -39.60 13.27 -4.50
C THR A 52 -38.60 12.36 -3.78
N ALA A 53 -39.07 11.36 -3.02
CA ALA A 53 -38.17 10.46 -2.28
C ALA A 53 -37.31 9.62 -3.24
N HIS A 54 -37.92 9.13 -4.32
CA HIS A 54 -37.24 8.40 -5.38
C HIS A 54 -36.21 9.29 -6.10
N THR A 55 -36.62 10.50 -6.49
CA THR A 55 -35.73 11.46 -7.17
C THR A 55 -34.53 11.83 -6.29
N VAL A 56 -34.74 12.09 -5.00
CA VAL A 56 -33.64 12.41 -4.08
C VAL A 56 -32.68 11.22 -3.98
N MET A 57 -33.19 10.01 -3.76
CA MET A 57 -32.37 8.79 -3.69
C MET A 57 -31.55 8.57 -4.97
N GLN A 58 -32.17 8.75 -6.14
CA GLN A 58 -31.50 8.60 -7.43
C GLN A 58 -30.38 9.63 -7.61
N VAL A 59 -30.66 10.91 -7.30
CA VAL A 59 -29.68 12.00 -7.40
C VAL A 59 -28.52 11.76 -6.43
N THR A 60 -28.80 11.36 -5.18
CA THR A 60 -27.74 11.13 -4.19
C THR A 60 -26.89 9.90 -4.52
N MET A 61 -27.49 8.83 -5.07
CA MET A 61 -26.74 7.66 -5.58
C MET A 61 -25.85 8.01 -6.78
N CYS A 62 -26.36 8.81 -7.72
CA CYS A 62 -25.57 9.29 -8.85
C CYS A 62 -24.41 10.18 -8.39
N LEU A 63 -24.71 11.15 -7.52
CA LEU A 63 -23.73 12.12 -7.02
C LEU A 63 -22.61 11.44 -6.25
N GLU A 64 -22.95 10.48 -5.40
CA GLU A 64 -21.97 9.66 -4.71
C GLU A 64 -21.00 8.98 -5.68
N GLY A 65 -21.50 8.28 -6.69
CA GLY A 65 -20.65 7.55 -7.63
C GLY A 65 -19.67 8.47 -8.36
N VAL A 66 -20.15 9.66 -8.75
CA VAL A 66 -19.30 10.70 -9.34
C VAL A 66 -18.24 11.18 -8.36
N LEU A 67 -18.62 11.48 -7.11
CA LEU A 67 -17.69 11.96 -6.09
C LEU A 67 -16.61 10.93 -5.76
N TRP A 68 -16.98 9.64 -5.64
CA TRP A 68 -16.01 8.56 -5.48
C TRP A 68 -15.05 8.43 -6.66
N ALA A 69 -15.56 8.52 -7.89
CA ALA A 69 -14.74 8.45 -9.09
C ALA A 69 -13.74 9.61 -9.16
N VAL A 70 -14.20 10.84 -8.86
CA VAL A 70 -13.35 12.03 -8.83
C VAL A 70 -12.30 11.93 -7.74
N ALA A 71 -12.69 11.56 -6.52
CA ALA A 71 -11.77 11.43 -5.39
C ALA A 71 -10.67 10.41 -5.70
N ALA A 72 -11.06 9.23 -6.16
CA ALA A 72 -10.16 8.15 -6.49
C ALA A 72 -9.26 8.49 -7.69
N GLY A 73 -9.77 9.22 -8.69
CA GLY A 73 -8.98 9.72 -9.81
C GLY A 73 -7.85 10.67 -9.37
N PHE A 74 -8.15 11.60 -8.46
CA PHE A 74 -7.13 12.46 -7.85
C PHE A 74 -6.13 11.64 -7.03
N LEU A 75 -6.59 10.71 -6.19
CA LEU A 75 -5.72 9.84 -5.39
C LEU A 75 -4.84 8.95 -6.26
N THR A 76 -5.32 8.44 -7.39
CA THR A 76 -4.50 7.71 -8.36
C THR A 76 -3.36 8.60 -8.86
N LYS A 77 -3.67 9.82 -9.30
CA LYS A 77 -2.64 10.74 -9.81
C LYS A 77 -1.66 11.15 -8.72
N ILE A 78 -2.13 11.38 -7.50
CA ILE A 78 -1.29 11.64 -6.32
C ILE A 78 -0.34 10.46 -6.09
N ASN A 79 -0.85 9.23 -6.07
CA ASN A 79 -0.03 8.04 -5.87
C ASN A 79 0.96 7.79 -7.03
N MET A 80 0.62 8.17 -8.26
CA MET A 80 1.56 8.15 -9.38
C MET A 80 2.67 9.20 -9.22
N ILE A 81 2.33 10.39 -8.73
CA ILE A 81 3.29 11.46 -8.45
C ILE A 81 4.29 11.00 -7.39
N VAL A 82 3.84 10.37 -6.31
CA VAL A 82 4.72 9.85 -5.25
C VAL A 82 5.31 8.45 -5.54
N ASN A 83 5.24 7.98 -6.80
CA ASN A 83 5.75 6.68 -7.24
C ASN A 83 5.21 5.46 -6.44
N ASN A 84 4.01 5.55 -5.87
CA ASN A 84 3.33 4.46 -5.17
C ASN A 84 2.37 3.71 -6.10
N ALA A 85 2.92 2.81 -6.93
CA ALA A 85 2.15 2.05 -7.91
C ALA A 85 1.05 1.18 -7.27
N GLY A 86 1.31 0.57 -6.11
CA GLY A 86 0.35 -0.31 -5.44
C GLY A 86 -0.91 0.43 -5.00
N LEU A 87 -0.75 1.61 -4.37
CA LEU A 87 -1.88 2.46 -4.01
C LEU A 87 -2.53 3.10 -5.24
N ALA A 88 -1.76 3.48 -6.26
CA ALA A 88 -2.32 4.02 -7.51
C ALA A 88 -3.27 3.01 -8.19
N VAL A 89 -2.91 1.72 -8.22
CA VAL A 89 -3.79 0.66 -8.72
C VAL A 89 -5.04 0.52 -7.86
N GLY A 90 -4.89 0.49 -6.53
CA GLY A 90 -6.02 0.41 -5.61
C GLY A 90 -7.03 1.55 -5.80
N GLN A 91 -6.55 2.78 -5.91
CA GLN A 91 -7.39 3.96 -6.15
C GLN A 91 -8.01 3.94 -7.56
N THR A 92 -7.30 3.44 -8.56
CA THR A 92 -7.89 3.27 -9.90
C THR A 92 -9.05 2.28 -9.90
N ILE A 93 -8.97 1.20 -9.12
CA ILE A 93 -10.07 0.26 -8.94
C ILE A 93 -11.27 0.96 -8.29
N ILE A 94 -11.06 1.78 -7.25
CA ILE A 94 -12.12 2.59 -6.63
C ILE A 94 -12.76 3.55 -7.63
N CYS A 95 -11.95 4.17 -8.50
CA CYS A 95 -12.43 5.08 -9.54
C CYS A 95 -13.42 4.39 -10.49
N PHE A 96 -13.10 3.19 -10.98
CA PHE A 96 -14.05 2.38 -11.75
C PHE A 96 -15.28 2.01 -10.94
N GLY A 97 -15.10 1.70 -9.65
CA GLY A 97 -16.21 1.44 -8.74
C GLY A 97 -17.20 2.61 -8.66
N GLY A 98 -16.69 3.83 -8.51
CA GLY A 98 -17.49 5.06 -8.52
C GLY A 98 -18.24 5.27 -9.84
N ILE A 99 -17.58 5.01 -10.98
CA ILE A 99 -18.22 5.10 -12.30
C ILE A 99 -19.42 4.14 -12.41
N PHE A 100 -19.29 2.90 -11.93
CA PHE A 100 -20.42 1.97 -11.92
C PHE A 100 -21.59 2.49 -11.05
N PHE A 101 -21.32 3.01 -9.86
CA PHE A 101 -22.37 3.61 -9.02
C PHE A 101 -23.03 4.82 -9.71
N ALA A 102 -22.26 5.66 -10.41
CA ALA A 102 -22.80 6.79 -11.16
C ALA A 102 -23.72 6.33 -12.30
N ILE A 103 -23.32 5.29 -13.05
CA ILE A 103 -24.15 4.69 -14.11
C ILE A 103 -25.46 4.14 -13.51
N SER A 104 -25.39 3.46 -12.36
CA SER A 104 -26.59 3.01 -11.66
C SER A 104 -27.53 4.17 -11.34
N GLY A 105 -27.02 5.28 -10.79
CA GLY A 105 -27.87 6.44 -10.49
C GLY A 105 -28.45 7.10 -11.75
N LEU A 106 -27.64 7.28 -12.80
CA LEU A 106 -28.04 7.94 -14.06
C LEU A 106 -29.15 7.19 -14.80
N TYR A 107 -29.10 5.86 -14.80
CA TYR A 107 -30.02 5.01 -15.56
C TYR A 107 -31.07 4.33 -14.69
N ASP A 108 -31.32 4.87 -13.50
CA ASP A 108 -32.33 4.36 -12.55
C ASP A 108 -32.16 2.85 -12.25
N GLY A 109 -30.90 2.47 -12.04
CA GLY A 109 -30.50 1.12 -11.70
C GLY A 109 -31.05 0.73 -10.33
N VAL A 110 -31.79 -0.38 -10.30
CA VAL A 110 -32.41 -0.97 -9.12
C VAL A 110 -31.69 -2.27 -8.79
N PRO A 111 -30.67 -2.27 -7.91
CA PRO A 111 -29.91 -3.48 -7.60
C PRO A 111 -30.76 -4.64 -7.09
N GLY A 112 -31.94 -4.38 -6.52
CA GLY A 112 -32.86 -5.43 -6.12
C GLY A 112 -33.45 -6.27 -7.27
N LYS A 113 -33.35 -5.82 -8.53
CA LYS A 113 -33.67 -6.63 -9.72
C LYS A 113 -32.64 -7.74 -9.97
N ILE A 114 -31.49 -7.69 -9.32
CA ILE A 114 -30.45 -8.70 -9.41
C ILE A 114 -30.70 -9.80 -8.38
N ILE A 115 -31.66 -10.67 -8.69
CA ILE A 115 -32.10 -11.74 -7.79
C ILE A 115 -31.13 -12.92 -7.71
N SER A 116 -30.21 -13.08 -8.67
CA SER A 116 -29.25 -14.18 -8.71
C SER A 116 -27.96 -13.82 -9.46
N LEU A 117 -26.93 -14.67 -9.37
CA LEU A 117 -25.66 -14.48 -10.09
C LEU A 117 -25.84 -14.42 -11.61
N HIS A 118 -26.92 -15.00 -12.13
CA HIS A 118 -27.20 -14.99 -13.56
C HIS A 118 -27.27 -13.56 -14.10
N TYR A 119 -28.01 -12.69 -13.43
CA TYR A 119 -28.27 -11.32 -13.85
C TYR A 119 -27.08 -10.38 -13.63
N VAL A 120 -26.12 -10.77 -12.78
CA VAL A 120 -24.83 -10.08 -12.67
C VAL A 120 -23.91 -10.41 -13.86
N LEU A 121 -23.95 -11.64 -14.37
CA LEU A 121 -23.02 -12.09 -15.41
C LEU A 121 -23.57 -11.88 -16.83
N ALA A 122 -24.89 -11.96 -16.98
CA ALA A 122 -25.60 -11.84 -18.25
C ALA A 122 -26.93 -11.10 -18.01
N PRO A 123 -26.91 -9.75 -17.91
CA PRO A 123 -28.13 -8.94 -17.86
C PRO A 123 -29.02 -9.23 -19.08
N ASP A 124 -30.34 -9.17 -18.90
CA ASP A 124 -31.35 -9.45 -19.92
C ASP A 124 -32.48 -8.41 -19.88
N SER A 125 -33.65 -8.72 -20.45
CA SER A 125 -34.80 -7.81 -20.41
C SER A 125 -35.38 -7.58 -19.01
N ASN A 126 -35.11 -8.46 -18.04
CA ASN A 126 -35.63 -8.38 -16.67
C ASN A 126 -34.69 -7.61 -15.74
N ALA A 127 -33.38 -7.62 -16.02
CA ALA A 127 -32.39 -6.84 -15.29
C ALA A 127 -31.41 -6.18 -16.26
N LEU A 128 -31.38 -4.85 -16.26
CA LEU A 128 -30.53 -4.04 -17.10
C LEU A 128 -29.10 -4.00 -16.55
N PHE A 129 -28.14 -3.62 -17.39
CA PHE A 129 -26.76 -3.41 -16.96
C PHE A 129 -26.63 -2.41 -15.81
N ALA A 130 -27.46 -1.35 -15.81
CA ALA A 130 -27.50 -0.37 -14.72
C ALA A 130 -27.91 -0.99 -13.37
N ASP A 131 -28.76 -2.02 -13.39
CA ASP A 131 -29.17 -2.75 -12.17
C ASP A 131 -28.01 -3.58 -11.61
N ALA A 132 -27.12 -4.10 -12.47
CA ALA A 132 -25.94 -4.87 -12.08
C ALA A 132 -24.75 -3.99 -11.64
N CYS A 133 -24.73 -2.72 -12.04
CA CYS A 133 -23.62 -1.81 -11.77
C CYS A 133 -23.24 -1.68 -10.28
N PRO A 134 -24.18 -1.61 -9.31
CA PRO A 134 -23.83 -1.58 -7.89
C PRO A 134 -23.01 -2.79 -7.41
N TYR A 135 -23.18 -3.96 -8.04
CA TYR A 135 -22.41 -5.17 -7.73
C TYR A 135 -20.96 -5.04 -8.19
N TYR A 136 -20.72 -4.52 -9.39
CA TYR A 136 -19.37 -4.24 -9.86
C TYR A 136 -18.72 -3.13 -9.03
N GLY A 137 -19.49 -2.06 -8.76
CA GLY A 137 -19.08 -0.93 -7.94
C GLY A 137 -18.58 -1.37 -6.57
N ILE A 138 -19.41 -2.11 -5.83
CA ILE A 138 -19.05 -2.54 -4.48
C ILE A 138 -17.91 -3.56 -4.48
N THR A 139 -17.81 -4.40 -5.50
CA THR A 139 -16.70 -5.36 -5.63
C THR A 139 -15.38 -4.65 -5.81
N CYS A 140 -15.32 -3.60 -6.64
CA CYS A 140 -14.16 -2.73 -6.76
C CYS A 140 -13.75 -2.15 -5.40
N PHE A 141 -14.71 -1.61 -4.64
CA PHE A 141 -14.47 -1.07 -3.30
C PHE A 141 -13.96 -2.14 -2.33
N MET A 142 -14.56 -3.32 -2.30
CA MET A 142 -14.12 -4.42 -1.42
C MET A 142 -12.68 -4.84 -1.73
N VAL A 143 -12.32 -4.99 -3.01
CA VAL A 143 -10.96 -5.36 -3.43
C VAL A 143 -9.97 -4.27 -3.04
N ALA A 144 -10.23 -3.02 -3.41
CA ALA A 144 -9.32 -1.91 -3.15
C ALA A 144 -9.15 -1.61 -1.66
N THR A 145 -10.22 -1.66 -0.87
CA THR A 145 -10.14 -1.46 0.59
C THR A 145 -9.44 -2.62 1.28
N SER A 146 -9.50 -3.84 0.74
CA SER A 146 -8.69 -4.97 1.24
C SER A 146 -7.20 -4.74 1.01
N MET A 147 -6.83 -4.27 -0.19
CA MET A 147 -5.45 -3.89 -0.51
C MET A 147 -4.96 -2.76 0.40
N GLY A 148 -5.79 -1.73 0.59
CA GLY A 148 -5.50 -0.62 1.50
C GLY A 148 -5.29 -1.10 2.93
N LEU A 149 -6.21 -1.92 3.45
CA LEU A 149 -6.14 -2.44 4.81
C LEU A 149 -4.89 -3.29 5.04
N GLN A 150 -4.52 -4.12 4.07
CA GLN A 150 -3.28 -4.89 4.12
C GLN A 150 -2.04 -3.98 4.20
N GLY A 151 -2.04 -2.89 3.44
CA GLY A 151 -0.96 -1.90 3.45
C GLY A 151 -0.80 -1.17 4.78
N VAL A 152 -1.92 -0.83 5.44
CA VAL A 152 -1.88 -0.11 6.74
C VAL A 152 -1.93 -1.03 7.95
N TRP A 153 -2.09 -2.34 7.78
CA TRP A 153 -2.20 -3.30 8.89
C TRP A 153 -1.10 -3.19 9.96
N PRO A 154 0.18 -2.91 9.59
CA PRO A 154 1.25 -2.76 10.55
C PRO A 154 1.19 -1.47 11.37
N LEU A 155 0.40 -0.47 10.96
CA LEU A 155 0.39 0.84 11.59
C LEU A 155 -0.16 0.79 13.05
N PRO A 156 0.27 1.75 13.91
CA PRO A 156 -0.21 1.85 15.28
C PRO A 156 -1.74 2.03 15.36
N LYS A 157 -2.36 1.25 16.26
CA LYS A 157 -3.83 1.21 16.45
C LYS A 157 -4.28 1.99 17.70
N ASN A 158 -3.33 2.59 18.40
CA ASN A 158 -3.53 3.24 19.70
C ASN A 158 -4.21 4.61 19.60
N LYS A 159 -4.20 5.27 18.43
CA LYS A 159 -4.89 6.54 18.19
C LYS A 159 -6.07 6.29 17.26
N ILE A 160 -7.27 6.76 17.63
CA ILE A 160 -8.51 6.62 16.83
C ILE A 160 -8.39 7.45 15.53
N VAL A 161 -7.82 8.65 15.61
CA VAL A 161 -7.51 9.46 14.43
C VAL A 161 -6.14 9.01 13.92
N SER A 162 -6.13 8.00 13.05
CA SER A 162 -4.92 7.48 12.41
C SER A 162 -5.22 6.89 11.02
N PRO A 163 -4.20 6.76 10.15
CA PRO A 163 -4.39 6.16 8.82
C PRO A 163 -4.91 4.72 8.89
N PHE A 164 -4.55 3.97 9.94
CA PHE A 164 -5.08 2.62 10.16
C PHE A 164 -6.60 2.64 10.28
N TRP A 165 -7.13 3.45 11.20
CA TRP A 165 -8.57 3.48 11.46
C TRP A 165 -9.35 4.09 10.31
N ALA A 166 -8.79 5.06 9.59
CA ALA A 166 -9.43 5.61 8.40
C ALA A 166 -9.67 4.54 7.32
N VAL A 167 -8.64 3.75 7.00
CA VAL A 167 -8.74 2.66 6.01
C VAL A 167 -9.55 1.48 6.56
N ALA A 168 -9.44 1.16 7.85
CA ALA A 168 -10.25 0.12 8.48
C ALA A 168 -11.74 0.46 8.42
N CYS A 169 -12.11 1.73 8.63
CA CYS A 169 -13.48 2.21 8.45
C CYS A 169 -13.94 2.03 7.00
N PHE A 170 -13.10 2.37 6.01
CA PHE A 170 -13.45 2.11 4.59
C PHE A 170 -13.66 0.62 4.30
N PHE A 171 -12.78 -0.24 4.79
CA PHE A 171 -12.89 -1.69 4.66
C PHE A 171 -14.18 -2.21 5.29
N ILE A 172 -14.45 -1.88 6.55
CA ILE A 172 -15.64 -2.31 7.27
C ILE A 172 -16.89 -1.83 6.53
N GLY A 173 -16.91 -0.58 6.08
CA GLY A 173 -18.04 -0.02 5.33
C GLY A 173 -18.32 -0.75 4.04
N ALA A 174 -17.30 -0.89 3.17
CA ALA A 174 -17.42 -1.53 1.87
C ALA A 174 -17.82 -3.01 1.99
N TRP A 175 -17.22 -3.75 2.93
CA TRP A 175 -17.54 -5.16 3.13
C TRP A 175 -18.90 -5.38 3.77
N THR A 176 -19.35 -4.47 4.64
CA THR A 176 -20.71 -4.54 5.21
C THR A 176 -21.76 -4.37 4.11
N ILE A 177 -21.61 -3.34 3.27
CA ILE A 177 -22.54 -3.11 2.14
C ILE A 177 -22.45 -4.25 1.13
N GLY A 178 -21.23 -4.66 0.75
CA GLY A 178 -21.00 -5.66 -0.28
C GLY A 178 -21.50 -7.04 0.12
N VAL A 179 -21.07 -7.55 1.28
CA VAL A 179 -21.41 -8.91 1.71
C VAL A 179 -22.86 -9.01 2.17
N ILE A 180 -23.32 -8.07 3.02
CA ILE A 180 -24.65 -8.17 3.63
C ILE A 180 -25.71 -7.51 2.75
N GLY A 181 -25.41 -6.33 2.21
CA GLY A 181 -26.37 -5.52 1.48
C GLY A 181 -26.62 -5.92 0.02
N LEU A 182 -25.66 -6.60 -0.63
CA LEU A 182 -25.75 -6.92 -2.07
C LEU A 182 -25.48 -8.40 -2.37
N TRP A 183 -24.25 -8.87 -2.15
CA TRP A 183 -23.83 -10.22 -2.56
C TRP A 183 -24.50 -11.34 -1.76
N GLY A 184 -24.74 -11.16 -0.47
CA GLY A 184 -25.38 -12.16 0.39
C GLY A 184 -26.71 -12.65 -0.19
N PRO A 185 -27.71 -11.76 -0.37
CA PRO A 185 -28.99 -12.08 -1.03
C PRO A 185 -28.82 -12.81 -2.36
N THR A 186 -28.01 -12.25 -3.26
CA THR A 186 -27.81 -12.78 -4.63
C THR A 186 -27.13 -14.14 -4.67
N LEU A 187 -26.20 -14.42 -3.75
CA LEU A 187 -25.48 -15.70 -3.69
C LEU A 187 -26.35 -16.85 -3.16
N MET A 188 -27.32 -16.57 -2.28
CA MET A 188 -28.17 -17.62 -1.71
C MET A 188 -29.17 -18.20 -2.72
N ASP A 189 -29.58 -17.41 -3.72
CA ASP A 189 -30.46 -17.87 -4.79
C ASP A 189 -29.68 -18.41 -6.01
N GLY A 190 -28.34 -18.48 -5.93
CA GLY A 190 -27.51 -19.15 -6.93
C GLY A 190 -27.66 -18.57 -8.34
N PHE A 191 -28.25 -19.35 -9.26
CA PHE A 191 -28.44 -19.01 -10.68
C PHE A 191 -29.92 -19.10 -11.12
N VAL A 192 -30.86 -18.93 -10.18
CA VAL A 192 -32.30 -18.99 -10.45
C VAL A 192 -32.73 -17.83 -11.38
N ARG A 193 -33.71 -18.08 -12.25
CA ARG A 193 -34.26 -17.07 -13.17
C ARG A 193 -35.59 -16.53 -12.67
N TYR A 194 -35.99 -15.36 -13.18
CA TYR A 194 -37.29 -14.75 -12.88
C TYR A 194 -38.47 -15.70 -13.14
N GLU A 195 -38.39 -16.54 -14.18
CA GLU A 195 -39.44 -17.50 -14.53
C GLU A 195 -39.64 -18.61 -13.48
N ASP A 196 -38.67 -18.82 -12.60
CA ASP A 196 -38.70 -19.88 -11.59
C ASP A 196 -39.43 -19.44 -10.29
N PHE A 197 -39.82 -18.16 -10.17
CA PHE A 197 -40.51 -17.63 -9.00
C PHE A 197 -42.04 -17.70 -9.13
N GLU A 198 -42.75 -17.94 -8.01
CA GLU A 198 -44.23 -18.00 -7.99
C GLU A 198 -44.91 -16.69 -8.44
N ALA A 199 -44.22 -15.56 -8.34
CA ALA A 199 -44.68 -14.25 -8.82
C ALA A 199 -43.53 -13.48 -9.50
N PRO A 200 -43.23 -13.77 -10.78
CA PRO A 200 -42.06 -13.21 -11.50
C PRO A 200 -42.05 -11.68 -11.57
N THR A 201 -43.23 -11.06 -11.61
CA THR A 201 -43.41 -9.61 -11.77
C THR A 201 -43.46 -8.85 -10.44
N ASP A 202 -43.56 -9.53 -9.30
CA ASP A 202 -43.68 -8.91 -7.99
C ASP A 202 -42.31 -8.79 -7.31
N LEU A 203 -41.60 -7.71 -7.62
CA LEU A 203 -40.28 -7.38 -7.07
C LEU A 203 -40.24 -7.40 -5.53
N TYR A 204 -41.35 -7.05 -4.85
CA TYR A 204 -41.41 -7.02 -3.39
C TYR A 204 -41.45 -8.41 -2.75
N LYS A 205 -41.83 -9.45 -3.52
CA LYS A 205 -41.81 -10.85 -3.06
C LYS A 205 -40.47 -11.52 -3.31
N GLN A 206 -39.59 -10.90 -4.09
CA GLN A 206 -38.23 -11.41 -4.31
C GLN A 206 -37.42 -11.33 -3.02
N ARG A 207 -36.60 -12.35 -2.74
CA ARG A 207 -35.87 -12.46 -1.47
C ARG A 207 -34.92 -11.30 -1.21
N THR A 208 -34.36 -10.72 -2.28
CA THR A 208 -33.55 -9.50 -2.25
C THR A 208 -34.28 -8.32 -1.59
N PHE A 209 -35.60 -8.19 -1.79
CA PHE A 209 -36.43 -7.17 -1.15
C PHE A 209 -37.12 -7.66 0.12
N ALA A 210 -37.39 -8.96 0.24
CA ALA A 210 -38.07 -9.53 1.41
C ALA A 210 -37.24 -9.38 2.70
N TRP A 211 -35.92 -9.23 2.58
CA TRP A 211 -35.02 -9.10 3.73
C TRP A 211 -34.81 -7.65 4.10
N ALA A 212 -35.90 -6.95 4.37
CA ALA A 212 -35.88 -5.50 4.57
C ALA A 212 -34.88 -5.02 5.65
N TRP A 213 -34.49 -5.88 6.59
CA TRP A 213 -33.47 -5.56 7.60
C TRP A 213 -32.05 -5.33 7.04
N ILE A 214 -31.73 -5.84 5.83
CA ILE A 214 -30.40 -5.67 5.22
C ILE A 214 -30.09 -4.19 4.92
N HIS A 215 -31.11 -3.38 4.68
CA HIS A 215 -30.94 -1.95 4.40
C HIS A 215 -30.40 -1.18 5.60
N ILE A 216 -30.60 -1.68 6.83
CA ILE A 216 -29.95 -1.11 8.02
C ILE A 216 -28.44 -1.29 7.94
N PHE A 217 -27.97 -2.45 7.48
CA PHE A 217 -26.53 -2.71 7.31
C PHE A 217 -25.92 -1.87 6.19
N GLN A 218 -26.69 -1.56 5.15
CA GLN A 218 -26.27 -0.62 4.12
C GLN A 218 -26.02 0.77 4.72
N VAL A 219 -26.94 1.28 5.57
CA VAL A 219 -26.74 2.54 6.30
C VAL A 219 -25.52 2.48 7.22
N ILE A 220 -25.36 1.41 8.00
CA ILE A 220 -24.20 1.23 8.89
C ILE A 220 -22.90 1.27 8.08
N GLY A 221 -22.84 0.56 6.96
CA GLY A 221 -21.66 0.55 6.11
C GLY A 221 -21.35 1.93 5.53
N ALA A 222 -22.37 2.69 5.13
CA ALA A 222 -22.19 4.07 4.65
C ALA A 222 -21.67 5.02 5.74
N ILE A 223 -22.12 4.85 6.99
CA ILE A 223 -21.59 5.60 8.13
C ILE A 223 -20.10 5.30 8.32
N PHE A 224 -19.68 4.03 8.20
CA PHE A 224 -18.27 3.66 8.28
C PHE A 224 -17.44 4.25 7.12
N LEU A 225 -17.94 4.23 5.89
CA LEU A 225 -17.28 4.89 4.76
C LEU A 225 -17.12 6.39 5.04
N THR A 226 -18.17 7.06 5.51
CA THR A 226 -18.14 8.49 5.85
C THR A 226 -17.14 8.79 6.96
N ALA A 227 -17.12 7.96 8.02
CA ALA A 227 -16.18 8.10 9.12
C ALA A 227 -14.72 7.97 8.64
N GLY A 228 -14.43 7.04 7.72
CA GLY A 228 -13.11 6.90 7.09
C GLY A 228 -12.67 8.18 6.38
N GLY A 229 -13.56 8.79 5.58
CA GLY A 229 -13.30 10.06 4.91
C GLY A 229 -13.06 11.22 5.88
N ILE A 230 -13.85 11.30 6.96
CA ILE A 230 -13.68 12.34 7.99
C ILE A 230 -12.33 12.18 8.71
N ILE A 231 -11.93 10.96 9.06
CA ILE A 231 -10.63 10.73 9.73
C ILE A 231 -9.48 11.22 8.85
N PHE A 232 -9.49 10.93 7.54
CA PHE A 232 -8.48 11.47 6.63
C PHE A 232 -8.51 13.00 6.54
N GLY A 233 -9.70 13.61 6.40
CA GLY A 233 -9.81 15.07 6.39
C GLY A 233 -9.32 15.74 7.68
N VAL A 234 -9.49 15.10 8.84
CA VAL A 234 -8.99 15.60 10.13
C VAL A 234 -7.47 15.40 10.27
N LEU A 235 -6.91 14.30 9.77
CA LEU A 235 -5.46 14.08 9.76
C LEU A 235 -4.75 15.21 9.00
N GLU A 236 -5.28 15.59 7.84
CA GLU A 236 -4.76 16.71 7.02
C GLU A 236 -4.99 18.08 7.70
N GLY A 237 -6.18 18.30 8.27
CA GLY A 237 -6.52 19.55 8.97
C GLY A 237 -5.65 19.82 10.21
N ASN A 238 -5.25 18.77 10.93
CA ASN A 238 -4.33 18.89 12.07
C ASN A 238 -2.88 19.13 11.64
N GLN A 239 -2.48 18.69 10.44
CA GLN A 239 -1.19 19.04 9.85
C GLN A 239 -1.11 20.54 9.56
N GLY A 240 -2.19 21.13 9.03
CA GLY A 240 -2.28 22.59 8.79
C GLY A 240 -2.35 23.48 10.05
N LEU A 241 -2.71 22.94 11.22
CA LEU A 241 -2.69 23.68 12.50
C LEU A 241 -1.29 23.64 13.15
N MET A 242 -0.50 22.59 12.88
CA MET A 242 0.88 22.47 13.36
C MET A 242 1.86 23.35 12.57
N ASP A 243 1.55 23.66 11.31
CA ASP A 243 2.31 24.60 10.48
C ASP A 243 2.37 26.04 11.04
N GLY A 244 1.52 26.39 12.02
CA GLY A 244 1.45 27.73 12.62
C GLY A 244 2.22 27.92 13.93
N ILE A 245 2.69 26.85 14.58
CA ILE A 245 3.31 26.92 15.93
C ILE A 245 4.66 26.16 16.00
N PHE A 246 4.98 25.32 15.01
CA PHE A 246 6.29 24.71 14.85
C PHE A 246 6.66 24.71 13.35
N PRO A 247 7.70 25.44 12.90
CA PRO A 247 8.18 25.23 11.54
C PRO A 247 9.01 23.94 11.58
N PHE A 248 8.45 22.81 11.15
CA PHE A 248 9.09 21.64 10.52
C PHE A 248 8.15 20.42 10.61
N GLY A 249 7.91 19.74 9.47
CA GLY A 249 7.41 18.35 9.45
C GLY A 249 6.27 18.01 8.49
N GLY A 250 6.39 18.34 7.20
CA GLY A 250 5.61 17.68 6.14
C GLY A 250 6.25 16.33 5.76
N PRO A 251 5.46 15.34 5.27
CA PRO A 251 5.96 14.00 4.98
C PRO A 251 6.96 14.05 3.82
N SER A 252 8.21 13.72 4.12
CA SER A 252 9.28 13.18 3.26
C SER A 252 9.01 13.22 1.74
N GLY A 253 8.95 14.42 1.18
CA GLY A 253 9.54 14.68 -0.12
C GLY A 253 11.01 14.96 0.18
N GLU A 254 11.90 14.22 -0.47
CA GLU A 254 13.31 14.58 -0.57
C GLU A 254 13.37 16.01 -1.11
N VAL A 255 13.47 16.96 -0.19
CA VAL A 255 14.18 18.20 -0.38
C VAL A 255 15.61 17.83 -0.04
N GLU A 256 16.31 17.29 -1.03
CA GLU A 256 17.74 17.49 -1.14
C GLU A 256 17.89 19.02 -1.19
N SER A 257 18.19 19.63 -0.04
CA SER A 257 19.09 20.77 -0.10
C SER A 257 20.38 20.18 -0.65
N ASP A 258 20.87 20.72 -1.76
CA ASP A 258 22.24 20.53 -2.26
C ASP A 258 23.33 20.82 -1.20
N ASP A 259 22.93 21.28 -0.01
CA ASP A 259 23.68 21.14 1.21
C ASP A 259 23.63 19.67 1.69
N ASP A 260 24.42 18.82 1.03
CA ASP A 260 25.09 17.75 1.78
C ASP A 260 25.69 18.46 3.01
N TYR A 261 25.36 18.05 4.24
CA TYR A 261 25.97 18.57 5.48
C TYR A 261 27.44 18.12 5.58
N ASP A 262 28.11 18.11 4.44
CA ASP A 262 29.47 17.72 4.22
C ASP A 262 30.30 18.97 4.50
N SER A 263 30.70 19.06 5.77
CA SER A 263 32.12 19.24 6.10
C SER A 263 32.82 20.42 5.38
N SER A 264 32.15 21.57 5.21
CA SER A 264 32.70 22.71 4.46
C SER A 264 32.57 24.04 5.17
N ASP A 265 33.60 24.86 4.98
CA ASP A 265 33.83 26.13 5.66
C ASP A 265 34.46 27.15 4.69
N VAL A 266 33.91 27.31 3.47
CA VAL A 266 34.45 28.28 2.49
C VAL A 266 33.70 29.61 2.55
N TRP A 267 34.43 30.68 2.93
CA TRP A 267 33.91 32.05 3.00
C TRP A 267 34.35 32.94 1.82
N GLU A 268 35.35 32.57 1.03
CA GLU A 268 35.85 33.50 -0.01
C GLU A 268 35.34 33.14 -1.41
N ALA A 269 34.37 33.94 -1.84
CA ALA A 269 33.57 33.85 -3.06
C ALA A 269 32.65 32.61 -3.13
N PRO A 270 31.39 32.76 -3.57
CA PRO A 270 30.53 31.61 -3.79
C PRO A 270 31.19 30.66 -4.78
N ALA A 271 31.46 29.41 -4.38
CA ALA A 271 31.88 28.40 -5.34
C ALA A 271 30.67 28.15 -6.27
N ALA A 272 30.81 28.53 -7.54
CA ALA A 272 29.74 28.51 -8.53
C ALA A 272 28.44 29.28 -8.17
N GLY A 273 28.47 30.21 -7.21
CA GLY A 273 27.26 30.96 -6.78
C GLY A 273 26.62 30.49 -5.47
N TYR A 274 27.15 29.43 -4.84
CA TYR A 274 26.55 28.80 -3.65
C TYR A 274 27.43 28.93 -2.39
N PHE A 275 26.80 28.78 -1.23
CA PHE A 275 27.45 28.75 0.08
C PHE A 275 27.29 27.37 0.70
N PHE A 276 28.39 26.65 0.93
CA PHE A 276 28.39 25.37 1.59
C PHE A 276 28.76 25.57 3.07
N GLN A 277 27.77 25.43 3.96
CA GLN A 277 27.87 25.87 5.36
C GLN A 277 27.43 24.80 6.39
N GLY A 278 27.41 23.53 6.02
CA GLY A 278 26.89 22.46 6.88
C GLY A 278 27.48 22.46 8.30
N GLU A 279 28.80 22.58 8.43
CA GLU A 279 29.51 22.61 9.73
C GLU A 279 29.18 23.88 10.55
N ARG A 280 28.98 25.02 9.88
CA ARG A 280 28.56 26.27 10.54
C ARG A 280 27.14 26.19 11.04
N ILE A 281 26.24 25.63 10.24
CA ILE A 281 24.84 25.44 10.63
C ILE A 281 24.78 24.57 11.89
N ILE A 282 25.52 23.46 11.94
CA ILE A 282 25.61 22.60 13.14
C ILE A 282 26.12 23.40 14.34
N SER A 283 27.18 24.19 14.16
CA SER A 283 27.77 25.01 15.23
C SER A 283 26.78 26.05 15.76
N ALA A 284 26.07 26.74 14.87
CA ALA A 284 25.07 27.76 15.23
C ALA A 284 23.86 27.15 15.95
N VAL A 285 23.37 26.00 15.49
CA VAL A 285 22.28 25.27 16.15
C VAL A 285 22.69 24.85 17.56
N LEU A 286 23.91 24.33 17.75
CA LEU A 286 24.41 23.95 19.07
C LEU A 286 24.56 25.16 19.99
N GLU A 287 25.05 26.28 19.49
CA GLU A 287 25.15 27.52 20.26
C GLU A 287 23.77 28.01 20.72
N GLU A 288 22.78 27.99 19.83
CA GLU A 288 21.42 28.38 20.17
C GLU A 288 20.79 27.41 21.19
N LEU A 289 20.94 26.11 20.99
CA LEU A 289 20.39 25.09 21.89
C LEU A 289 20.99 25.19 23.30
N ARG A 290 22.29 25.47 23.41
CA ARG A 290 22.98 25.65 24.70
C ARG A 290 22.42 26.82 25.52
N ASN A 291 21.86 27.82 24.86
CA ASN A 291 21.27 28.99 25.53
C ASN A 291 19.82 28.76 25.96
N ARG A 292 19.23 27.59 25.64
CA ARG A 292 17.87 27.24 26.06
C ARG A 292 17.91 26.47 27.39
N SER A 293 16.99 26.80 28.29
CA SER A 293 16.90 26.17 29.62
C SER A 293 16.70 24.65 29.58
N VAL A 294 16.15 24.11 28.48
CA VAL A 294 16.02 22.65 28.29
C VAL A 294 17.37 21.95 28.32
N PHE A 295 18.43 22.61 27.84
CA PHE A 295 19.78 22.04 27.75
C PHE A 295 20.43 21.87 29.13
N GLU A 296 20.00 22.63 30.14
CA GLU A 296 20.51 22.53 31.52
C GLU A 296 20.14 21.20 32.19
N SER A 297 19.08 20.53 31.69
CA SER A 297 18.57 19.27 32.23
C SER A 297 18.96 18.03 31.43
N VAL A 298 19.81 18.19 30.40
CA VAL A 298 20.22 17.08 29.52
C VAL A 298 21.44 16.39 30.13
N ASP A 299 21.34 15.07 30.30
CA ASP A 299 22.47 14.21 30.76
C ASP A 299 23.17 13.47 29.61
N LEU A 300 22.49 13.38 28.45
CA LEU A 300 22.99 12.71 27.24
C LEU A 300 22.51 13.44 25.98
N LEU A 301 23.46 13.88 25.16
CA LEU A 301 23.23 14.34 23.80
C LEU A 301 23.55 13.21 22.81
N VAL A 302 22.58 12.89 21.96
CA VAL A 302 22.79 11.99 20.82
C VAL A 302 22.84 12.82 19.56
N PHE A 303 23.99 12.83 18.89
CA PHE A 303 24.16 13.50 17.61
C PHE A 303 24.08 12.45 16.50
N GLY A 304 23.22 12.67 15.53
CA GLY A 304 22.93 11.67 14.52
C GLY A 304 22.17 12.23 13.34
N GLY A 305 21.99 11.37 12.36
CA GLY A 305 21.27 11.68 11.13
C GLY A 305 21.20 10.45 10.25
N CYS A 306 20.46 10.56 9.16
CA CYS A 306 20.42 9.55 8.12
C CYS A 306 21.13 10.01 6.83
N SER A 307 21.73 9.08 6.09
CA SER A 307 22.24 9.29 4.74
C SER A 307 23.35 10.34 4.72
N ALA A 308 23.25 11.36 3.87
CA ALA A 308 24.04 12.60 3.93
C ALA A 308 24.13 13.17 5.36
N GLY A 309 23.02 13.23 6.09
CA GLY A 309 23.00 13.67 7.50
C GLY A 309 23.72 12.70 8.45
N GLY A 310 23.71 11.40 8.17
CA GLY A 310 24.46 10.40 8.92
C GLY A 310 25.96 10.49 8.68
N ARG A 311 26.36 10.76 7.43
CA ARG A 311 27.75 11.07 7.05
C ARG A 311 28.23 12.38 7.67
N GLY A 312 27.45 13.44 7.54
CA GLY A 312 27.71 14.73 8.19
C GLY A 312 27.83 14.58 9.71
N ALA A 313 26.98 13.75 10.33
CA ALA A 313 27.09 13.41 11.74
C ALA A 313 28.40 12.68 12.06
N LEU A 314 28.82 11.72 11.24
CA LEU A 314 30.09 11.01 11.38
C LEU A 314 31.28 11.96 11.36
N TYR A 315 31.32 12.91 10.41
CA TYR A 315 32.44 13.87 10.28
C TYR A 315 32.48 14.87 11.42
N ASN A 316 31.33 15.39 11.84
CA ASN A 316 31.24 16.46 12.81
C ASN A 316 31.16 15.95 14.27
N LEU A 317 31.06 14.65 14.50
CA LEU A 317 30.77 14.09 15.83
C LEU A 317 31.75 14.56 16.91
N ASP A 318 33.06 14.47 16.64
CA ASP A 318 34.10 14.89 17.58
C ASP A 318 34.05 16.39 17.87
N ARG A 319 33.74 17.21 16.85
CA ARG A 319 33.59 18.67 16.98
C ARG A 319 32.39 19.00 17.86
N VAL A 320 31.23 18.40 17.56
CA VAL A 320 30.00 18.59 18.35
C VAL A 320 30.23 18.23 19.81
N CYS A 321 30.77 17.03 20.06
CA CYS A 321 30.89 16.51 21.42
C CYS A 321 31.99 17.19 22.23
N SER A 322 33.09 17.64 21.60
CA SER A 322 34.14 18.39 22.31
C SER A 322 33.71 19.81 22.70
N GLY A 323 32.70 20.38 22.01
CA GLY A 323 32.11 21.67 22.36
C GLY A 323 31.17 21.66 23.57
N LEU A 324 30.84 20.48 24.10
CA LEU A 324 29.89 20.31 25.20
C LEU A 324 30.56 20.35 26.58
N PRO A 325 29.80 20.71 27.65
CA PRO A 325 30.31 20.60 29.02
C PRO A 325 30.74 19.17 29.36
N ALA A 326 31.83 19.00 30.09
CA ALA A 326 32.39 17.68 30.42
C ALA A 326 31.44 16.74 31.18
N ALA A 327 30.42 17.29 31.85
CA ALA A 327 29.40 16.51 32.55
C ALA A 327 28.33 15.92 31.61
N LEU A 328 28.16 16.48 30.42
CA LEU A 328 27.17 16.04 29.43
C LEU A 328 27.75 14.89 28.61
N ARG A 329 27.11 13.71 28.65
CA ARG A 329 27.51 12.59 27.80
C ARG A 329 27.14 12.90 26.35
N CYS A 330 27.99 12.50 25.41
CA CYS A 330 27.75 12.72 23.99
C CYS A 330 28.05 11.44 23.20
N ARG A 331 27.13 11.04 22.31
CA ARG A 331 27.23 9.82 21.51
C ARG A 331 26.72 10.03 20.09
N GLY A 332 27.29 9.29 19.14
CA GLY A 332 26.87 9.24 17.75
C GLY A 332 25.83 8.16 17.46
N PHE A 333 24.82 8.47 16.65
CA PHE A 333 23.95 7.49 16.00
C PHE A 333 23.91 7.76 14.50
N LEU A 334 24.53 6.89 13.71
CA LEU A 334 24.89 7.13 12.32
C LEU A 334 24.12 6.15 11.43
N ASP A 335 23.01 6.60 10.84
CA ASP A 335 22.13 5.76 10.02
C ASP A 335 22.42 5.95 8.53
N ALA A 336 22.57 4.85 7.79
CA ALA A 336 22.92 4.83 6.37
C ALA A 336 24.13 5.72 6.03
N ALA A 337 25.10 5.78 6.94
CA ALA A 337 26.27 6.65 6.91
C ALA A 337 27.54 5.94 6.40
N TRP A 338 27.51 4.62 6.27
CA TRP A 338 28.66 3.77 5.99
C TRP A 338 28.80 3.48 4.50
N TRP A 339 28.87 4.55 3.72
CA TRP A 339 29.00 4.40 2.28
C TRP A 339 30.33 3.74 1.94
N VAL A 340 30.26 2.76 1.04
CA VAL A 340 31.41 2.07 0.49
C VAL A 340 31.65 2.54 -0.94
N ARG A 341 32.92 2.76 -1.25
CA ARG A 341 33.40 3.26 -2.54
C ARG A 341 32.89 2.37 -3.69
N ASP A 342 32.33 3.00 -4.71
CA ASP A 342 32.28 2.44 -6.06
C ASP A 342 33.43 3.04 -6.88
N GLU A 343 33.85 2.39 -7.96
CA GLU A 343 34.76 3.02 -8.94
C GLU A 343 33.97 3.88 -9.95
N GLY A 344 32.84 4.43 -9.52
CA GLY A 344 31.80 5.01 -10.37
C GLY A 344 31.29 6.34 -9.85
N ALA A 345 29.97 6.47 -9.75
CA ALA A 345 29.31 7.74 -9.49
C ALA A 345 29.58 8.28 -8.08
N LEU A 346 29.65 7.41 -7.06
CA LEU A 346 29.90 7.86 -5.68
C LEU A 346 31.33 8.37 -5.51
N GLU A 347 32.33 7.68 -6.05
CA GLU A 347 33.71 8.16 -5.97
C GLU A 347 33.91 9.47 -6.75
N GLN A 348 33.29 9.58 -7.93
CA GLN A 348 33.38 10.81 -8.70
C GLN A 348 32.70 11.98 -7.98
N GLY A 349 31.50 11.75 -7.43
CA GLY A 349 30.80 12.75 -6.61
C GLY A 349 31.61 13.18 -5.38
N ALA A 350 32.29 12.25 -4.71
CA ALA A 350 33.17 12.57 -3.59
C ALA A 350 34.38 13.44 -4.00
N LYS A 351 34.95 13.22 -5.19
CA LYS A 351 36.05 14.06 -5.71
C LYS A 351 35.58 15.47 -6.04
N GLU A 352 34.45 15.57 -6.73
CA GLU A 352 33.87 16.85 -7.14
C GLU A 352 33.37 17.64 -5.93
N GLY A 353 32.66 16.99 -5.01
CA GLY A 353 32.19 17.59 -3.76
C GLY A 353 33.33 18.13 -2.91
N LEU A 354 34.38 17.35 -2.67
CA LEU A 354 35.53 17.83 -1.89
C LEU A 354 36.24 19.03 -2.56
N GLN A 355 36.29 19.08 -3.90
CA GLN A 355 36.81 20.23 -4.63
C GLN A 355 35.90 21.46 -4.55
N LEU A 356 34.58 21.26 -4.58
CA LEU A 356 33.59 22.33 -4.62
C LEU A 356 33.34 22.95 -3.24
N TRP A 357 33.15 22.11 -2.22
CA TRP A 357 32.81 22.52 -0.87
C TRP A 357 34.06 22.95 -0.07
N GLY A 358 35.23 22.45 -0.47
CA GLY A 358 36.47 22.60 0.27
C GLY A 358 36.53 21.70 1.52
N PRO A 359 37.73 21.25 1.92
CA PRO A 359 37.88 20.38 3.08
C PRO A 359 37.65 21.13 4.40
N SER A 360 36.74 20.65 5.25
CA SER A 360 36.62 21.11 6.65
C SER A 360 37.81 20.74 7.51
N GLU A 361 37.92 21.48 8.62
CA GLU A 361 38.73 21.07 9.77
C GLU A 361 38.30 19.72 10.34
N SER A 362 37.00 19.40 10.31
CA SER A 362 36.46 18.12 10.79
C SER A 362 37.02 16.91 10.00
N LEU A 363 37.38 17.08 8.72
CA LEU A 363 38.02 16.03 7.92
C LEU A 363 39.55 15.94 8.10
N ALA A 364 40.19 16.92 8.74
CA ALA A 364 41.65 17.05 8.79
C ALA A 364 42.41 15.81 9.31
N PRO A 365 41.94 15.06 10.34
CA PRO A 365 42.65 13.86 10.80
C PRO A 365 42.80 12.77 9.73
N CYS A 366 41.75 12.57 8.93
CA CYS A 366 41.79 11.63 7.82
C CYS A 366 42.63 12.18 6.66
N LEU A 367 42.43 13.45 6.30
CA LEU A 367 43.15 14.11 5.21
C LEU A 367 44.66 14.17 5.44
N ALA A 368 45.11 14.34 6.69
CA ALA A 368 46.53 14.32 7.03
C ALA A 368 47.19 12.95 6.78
N SER A 369 46.42 11.88 6.91
CA SER A 369 46.87 10.51 6.66
C SER A 369 46.66 10.09 5.20
N ALA A 370 45.69 10.68 4.52
CA ALA A 370 45.43 10.47 3.11
C ALA A 370 46.41 11.27 2.24
N GLY A 371 47.00 10.62 1.23
CA GLY A 371 47.73 11.38 0.20
C GLY A 371 46.77 12.27 -0.60
N GLN A 372 47.30 13.30 -1.28
CA GLN A 372 46.49 14.25 -2.08
C GLN A 372 45.53 13.57 -3.08
N HIS A 373 45.93 12.43 -3.66
CA HIS A 373 45.14 11.69 -4.65
C HIS A 373 44.05 10.78 -4.05
N ALA A 374 43.99 10.69 -2.71
CA ALA A 374 43.08 9.84 -1.96
C ALA A 374 42.23 10.64 -0.97
N ALA A 375 42.28 11.96 -1.00
CA ALA A 375 41.58 12.84 -0.07
C ALA A 375 40.06 12.61 -0.07
N HIS A 376 39.46 12.40 -1.25
CA HIS A 376 38.04 12.08 -1.42
C HIS A 376 37.61 10.79 -0.74
N LEU A 377 38.56 9.88 -0.45
CA LEU A 377 38.24 8.65 0.30
C LEU A 377 37.82 8.95 1.73
N CYS A 378 38.22 10.09 2.31
CA CYS A 378 37.78 10.51 3.64
C CYS A 378 36.28 10.81 3.72
N LEU A 379 35.57 10.85 2.59
CA LEU A 379 34.11 10.95 2.54
C LEU A 379 33.40 9.59 2.64
N PHE A 380 34.13 8.49 2.82
CA PHE A 380 33.57 7.15 2.97
C PHE A 380 33.76 6.62 4.39
N GLY A 381 32.71 5.99 4.94
CA GLY A 381 32.68 5.49 6.32
C GLY A 381 33.90 4.65 6.71
N PRO A 382 34.29 3.61 5.92
CA PRO A 382 35.46 2.77 6.22
C PRO A 382 36.79 3.52 6.36
N HIS A 383 36.93 4.65 5.66
CA HIS A 383 38.16 5.44 5.66
C HIS A 383 38.17 6.48 6.77
N PHE A 384 37.02 7.08 7.10
CA PHE A 384 36.94 8.14 8.11
C PHE A 384 36.73 7.62 9.54
N ALA A 385 35.91 6.59 9.72
CA ALA A 385 35.54 6.09 11.04
C ALA A 385 36.71 5.70 11.97
N PRO A 386 37.88 5.23 11.48
CA PRO A 386 39.07 5.01 12.33
C PRO A 386 39.57 6.26 13.07
N TYR A 387 39.26 7.47 12.58
CA TYR A 387 39.71 8.73 13.17
C TYR A 387 38.72 9.34 14.18
N VAL A 388 37.49 8.83 14.25
CA VAL A 388 36.47 9.30 15.18
C VAL A 388 36.77 8.78 16.59
N ARG A 389 36.80 9.66 17.59
CA ARG A 389 37.13 9.33 18.99
C ARG A 389 35.89 9.26 19.89
N THR A 390 34.85 10.00 19.54
CA THR A 390 33.59 10.01 20.27
C THR A 390 32.87 8.68 20.08
N PRO A 391 32.23 8.10 21.12
CA PRO A 391 31.51 6.85 20.96
C PRO A 391 30.35 6.95 19.95
N PHE A 392 30.27 6.04 18.98
CA PHE A 392 29.20 6.01 17.97
C PHE A 392 28.66 4.61 17.67
N LEU A 393 27.40 4.56 17.19
CA LEU A 393 26.80 3.38 16.60
C LEU A 393 26.50 3.64 15.13
N VAL A 394 26.90 2.72 14.26
CA VAL A 394 26.58 2.71 12.83
C VAL A 394 25.43 1.77 12.55
N HIS A 395 24.47 2.22 11.76
CA HIS A 395 23.46 1.39 11.14
C HIS A 395 23.63 1.45 9.62
N GLU A 396 23.85 0.30 8.97
CA GLU A 396 24.01 0.25 7.51
C GLU A 396 23.37 -0.99 6.90
N GLU A 397 22.54 -0.82 5.88
CA GLU A 397 21.98 -1.95 5.15
C GLU A 397 22.98 -2.53 4.14
N GLN A 398 23.07 -3.86 4.08
CA GLN A 398 23.95 -4.54 3.13
C GLN A 398 23.54 -4.31 1.67
N PHE A 399 22.26 -4.02 1.45
CA PHE A 399 21.70 -3.64 0.15
C PHE A 399 21.15 -2.21 0.20
N ASP A 400 21.90 -1.28 0.80
CA ASP A 400 21.49 0.12 0.88
C ASP A 400 21.01 0.65 -0.47
N TYR A 401 19.76 1.12 -0.51
CA TYR A 401 19.09 1.46 -1.76
C TYR A 401 19.74 2.66 -2.46
N PHE A 402 20.24 3.62 -1.70
CA PHE A 402 20.91 4.78 -2.29
C PHE A 402 22.20 4.34 -2.99
N MET A 403 23.04 3.54 -2.32
CA MET A 403 24.27 3.01 -2.91
C MET A 403 24.02 2.10 -4.12
N LEU A 404 22.93 1.33 -4.12
CA LEU A 404 22.49 0.55 -5.28
C LEU A 404 22.08 1.45 -6.44
N SER A 405 21.30 2.50 -6.18
CA SER A 405 20.81 3.42 -7.21
C SER A 405 21.96 4.13 -7.94
N LYS A 406 23.02 4.54 -7.22
CA LYS A 406 24.22 5.16 -7.80
C LYS A 406 25.05 4.17 -8.65
N ARG A 407 24.89 2.87 -8.40
CA ARG A 407 25.43 1.78 -9.24
C ARG A 407 24.50 1.39 -10.39
N GLY A 408 23.39 2.12 -10.60
CA GLY A 408 22.41 1.84 -11.66
C GLY A 408 21.42 0.71 -11.32
N VAL A 409 21.37 0.26 -10.08
CA VAL A 409 20.44 -0.78 -9.62
C VAL A 409 19.19 -0.13 -9.04
N GLN A 410 18.07 -0.28 -9.72
CA GLN A 410 16.79 0.33 -9.36
C GLN A 410 15.81 -0.70 -8.82
N ARG A 411 14.89 -0.29 -7.96
CA ARG A 411 13.77 -1.13 -7.53
C ARG A 411 12.72 -1.29 -8.63
N PRO A 412 11.84 -2.31 -8.54
CA PRO A 412 11.80 -3.39 -7.54
C PRO A 412 12.81 -4.52 -7.82
N VAL A 413 13.23 -5.26 -6.77
CA VAL A 413 14.23 -6.36 -6.86
C VAL A 413 13.89 -7.41 -7.93
N ILE A 414 12.62 -7.66 -8.16
CA ILE A 414 12.12 -8.60 -9.17
C ILE A 414 12.54 -8.25 -10.61
N LEU A 415 12.78 -6.96 -10.91
CA LEU A 415 13.17 -6.50 -12.24
C LEU A 415 14.69 -6.42 -12.42
N TRP A 416 15.49 -6.86 -11.44
CA TRP A 416 16.94 -6.83 -11.53
C TRP A 416 17.45 -7.80 -12.61
N SER A 417 18.25 -7.26 -13.53
CA SER A 417 19.02 -8.04 -14.49
C SER A 417 20.14 -8.83 -13.79
N PRO A 418 20.74 -9.83 -14.45
CA PRO A 418 21.90 -10.54 -13.89
C PRO A 418 23.05 -9.61 -13.46
N GLU A 419 23.27 -8.53 -14.22
CA GLU A 419 24.27 -7.51 -13.91
C GLU A 419 23.88 -6.71 -12.66
N ALA A 420 22.61 -6.32 -12.54
CA ALA A 420 22.11 -5.63 -11.35
C ALA A 420 22.21 -6.50 -10.08
N TRP A 421 21.94 -7.81 -10.22
CA TRP A 421 22.17 -8.77 -9.15
C TRP A 421 23.64 -8.81 -8.73
N GLN A 422 24.56 -8.89 -9.69
CA GLN A 422 26.00 -8.90 -9.40
C GLN A 422 26.45 -7.63 -8.67
N LEU A 423 26.04 -6.45 -9.14
CA LEU A 423 26.36 -5.17 -8.48
C LEU A 423 25.81 -5.10 -7.05
N ALA A 424 24.60 -5.63 -6.84
CA ALA A 424 24.03 -5.73 -5.51
C ALA A 424 24.83 -6.68 -4.60
N ARG A 425 25.34 -7.79 -5.15
CA ARG A 425 26.22 -8.73 -4.41
C ARG A 425 27.54 -8.09 -4.03
N ASP A 426 28.12 -7.33 -4.95
CA ASP A 426 29.38 -6.67 -4.72
C ASP A 426 29.24 -5.62 -3.61
N LEU A 427 28.14 -4.85 -3.62
CA LEU A 427 27.82 -3.92 -2.53
C LEU A 427 27.68 -4.64 -1.18
N GLN A 428 26.88 -5.72 -1.13
CA GLN A 428 26.74 -6.53 0.08
C GLN A 428 28.10 -7.02 0.58
N GLY A 429 28.95 -7.53 -0.31
CA GLY A 429 30.29 -7.99 0.03
C GLY A 429 31.19 -6.87 0.59
N GLN A 430 31.12 -5.66 0.02
CA GLN A 430 31.86 -4.50 0.49
C GLN A 430 31.40 -4.05 1.89
N VAL A 431 30.08 -3.94 2.13
CA VAL A 431 29.55 -3.56 3.45
C VAL A 431 29.96 -4.60 4.50
N LYS A 432 29.76 -5.89 4.21
CA LYS A 432 30.12 -6.99 5.13
C LYS A 432 31.61 -7.06 5.45
N SER A 433 32.47 -6.71 4.50
CA SER A 433 33.93 -6.79 4.68
C SER A 433 34.52 -5.56 5.36
N THR A 434 33.84 -4.41 5.31
CA THR A 434 34.36 -3.15 5.87
C THR A 434 33.90 -2.87 7.29
N LEU A 435 32.65 -3.15 7.65
CA LEU A 435 32.13 -2.97 9.01
C LEU A 435 32.95 -3.67 10.13
N PRO A 436 33.57 -4.85 9.89
CA PRO A 436 34.42 -5.49 10.88
C PRO A 436 35.63 -4.66 11.33
N ILE A 437 36.00 -3.56 10.66
CA ILE A 437 37.03 -2.63 11.14
C ILE A 437 36.68 -2.02 12.51
N LEU A 438 35.40 -1.99 12.87
CA LEU A 438 34.91 -1.55 14.18
C LEU A 438 34.98 -2.64 15.24
N SER A 439 35.26 -3.89 14.87
CA SER A 439 35.32 -5.01 15.81
C SER A 439 36.46 -4.82 16.81
N GLY A 440 36.16 -4.98 18.10
CA GLY A 440 37.14 -4.83 19.18
C GLY A 440 37.32 -3.39 19.67
N ARG A 441 36.72 -2.40 19.00
CA ARG A 441 36.56 -1.06 19.55
C ARG A 441 35.54 -1.08 20.69
N ARG A 442 35.80 -0.31 21.75
CA ARG A 442 34.85 -0.14 22.87
C ARG A 442 33.94 1.08 22.67
N ASP A 443 34.33 1.96 21.78
CA ASP A 443 33.73 3.23 21.42
C ASP A 443 32.98 3.16 20.07
N ALA A 444 32.90 1.99 19.44
CA ALA A 444 32.12 1.82 18.21
C ALA A 444 31.26 0.56 18.27
N ALA A 445 30.06 0.65 17.68
CA ALA A 445 29.15 -0.46 17.43
C ALA A 445 28.61 -0.38 16.00
N ALA A 446 28.17 -1.51 15.45
CA ALA A 446 27.56 -1.55 14.12
C ALA A 446 26.38 -2.52 14.06
N TYR A 447 25.38 -2.18 13.26
CA TYR A 447 24.26 -3.03 12.91
C TYR A 447 24.08 -3.04 11.41
N SER A 448 23.99 -4.22 10.80
CA SER A 448 23.80 -4.37 9.37
C SER A 448 22.89 -5.53 9.03
N ALA A 449 21.66 -5.19 8.65
CA ALA A 449 20.70 -6.14 8.11
C ALA A 449 20.82 -6.23 6.58
N THR A 450 20.19 -7.24 6.03
CA THR A 450 20.17 -7.54 4.60
C THR A 450 18.83 -7.09 3.99
N CYS A 451 18.39 -5.85 4.26
CA CYS A 451 17.25 -5.24 3.59
C CYS A 451 17.71 -4.32 2.45
N THR A 452 16.82 -4.08 1.49
CA THR A 452 17.02 -3.17 0.34
C THR A 452 16.53 -1.76 0.63
N GLN A 453 16.74 -1.28 1.85
CA GLN A 453 16.15 -0.04 2.34
C GLN A 453 17.22 1.02 2.60
N HIS A 454 16.80 2.24 2.89
CA HIS A 454 17.65 3.38 3.21
C HIS A 454 16.96 4.17 4.32
N CYS A 455 17.70 4.65 5.31
CA CYS A 455 17.19 5.35 6.51
C CYS A 455 16.22 4.56 7.39
N PHE A 456 16.74 3.87 8.42
CA PHE A 456 15.89 3.13 9.34
C PHE A 456 15.43 3.95 10.52
N ALA A 457 16.25 4.88 11.01
CA ALA A 457 16.10 5.58 12.28
C ALA A 457 14.74 6.27 12.43
N GLU A 458 14.23 6.80 11.33
CA GLU A 458 12.98 7.56 11.27
C GLU A 458 11.77 6.70 10.85
N SER A 459 11.98 5.39 10.68
CA SER A 459 10.99 4.46 10.17
C SER A 459 10.62 3.37 11.19
N GLU A 460 9.49 2.71 10.96
CA GLU A 460 9.08 1.52 11.72
C GLU A 460 10.08 0.34 11.59
N LEU A 461 11.00 0.38 10.63
CA LEU A 461 12.01 -0.65 10.44
C LEU A 461 13.01 -0.70 11.59
N PHE A 462 13.27 0.44 12.24
CA PHE A 462 14.12 0.54 13.45
C PHE A 462 13.68 -0.46 14.55
N TRP A 463 12.36 -0.63 14.71
CA TRP A 463 11.78 -1.47 15.76
C TRP A 463 11.62 -2.93 15.33
N ARG A 464 11.46 -3.19 14.02
CA ARG A 464 11.02 -4.49 13.50
C ARG A 464 12.14 -5.34 12.91
N VAL A 465 13.11 -4.73 12.23
CA VAL A 465 14.15 -5.49 11.54
C VAL A 465 15.07 -6.16 12.56
N ARG A 466 15.43 -7.40 12.27
CA ARG A 466 16.30 -8.23 13.12
C ARG A 466 17.39 -8.91 12.32
N VAL A 467 18.62 -8.73 12.81
CA VAL A 467 19.81 -9.47 12.36
C VAL A 467 19.84 -10.81 13.09
N GLN A 468 20.14 -11.87 12.34
CA GLN A 468 20.23 -13.23 12.86
C GLN A 468 21.67 -13.73 12.78
N ARG A 469 22.19 -14.30 13.87
CA ARG A 469 23.48 -15.00 13.85
C ARG A 469 23.25 -16.50 13.94
N ARG A 470 23.71 -17.25 12.95
CA ARG A 470 23.57 -18.71 12.92
C ARG A 470 24.67 -19.33 13.80
N GLY A 471 24.30 -19.81 14.99
CA GLY A 471 25.16 -20.52 15.93
C GLY A 471 24.39 -21.53 16.79
N PRO A 472 25.04 -22.23 17.73
CA PRO A 472 24.34 -23.08 18.70
C PRO A 472 23.48 -22.18 19.60
N GLY A 473 22.17 -22.18 19.36
CA GLY A 473 21.22 -21.21 19.91
C GLY A 473 20.93 -20.12 18.89
N PHE A 474 19.74 -20.15 18.29
CA PHE A 474 19.30 -19.10 17.37
C PHE A 474 19.10 -17.80 18.16
N GLN A 475 19.92 -16.79 17.89
CA GLN A 475 19.84 -15.48 18.53
C GLN A 475 19.55 -14.41 17.47
N SER A 476 18.69 -13.46 17.83
CA SER A 476 18.26 -12.36 16.94
C SER A 476 18.23 -11.05 17.70
N TRP A 477 18.68 -9.97 17.06
CA TRP A 477 18.71 -8.64 17.67
C TRP A 477 18.09 -7.60 16.76
N SER A 478 17.28 -6.71 17.32
CA SER A 478 16.82 -5.51 16.62
C SER A 478 17.82 -4.36 16.77
N LEU A 479 17.75 -3.40 15.85
CA LEU A 479 18.51 -2.16 15.94
C LEU A 479 18.20 -1.41 17.24
N GLU A 480 16.93 -1.36 17.65
CA GLU A 480 16.49 -0.81 18.93
C GLU A 480 17.23 -1.41 20.13
N GLN A 481 17.37 -2.74 20.20
CA GLN A 481 18.01 -3.40 21.32
C GLN A 481 19.48 -3.02 21.41
N LEU A 482 20.17 -2.99 20.26
CA LEU A 482 21.56 -2.56 20.19
C LEU A 482 21.69 -1.09 20.57
N ALA A 483 20.85 -0.20 20.00
CA ALA A 483 20.86 1.22 20.29
C ALA A 483 20.60 1.51 21.78
N ARG A 484 19.61 0.84 22.39
CA ARG A 484 19.34 0.96 23.83
C ARG A 484 20.54 0.55 24.67
N SER A 485 21.15 -0.61 24.37
CA SER A 485 22.35 -1.07 25.08
C SER A 485 23.51 -0.10 24.94
N TRP A 486 23.68 0.47 23.74
CA TRP A 486 24.72 1.44 23.41
C TRP A 486 24.56 2.75 24.17
N LEU A 487 23.33 3.28 24.23
CA LEU A 487 23.01 4.51 24.96
C LEU A 487 23.17 4.33 26.49
N GLN A 488 22.88 3.13 26.99
CA GLN A 488 22.95 2.79 28.41
C GLN A 488 24.34 2.30 28.86
N GLU A 489 25.31 2.17 27.96
CA GLU A 489 26.64 1.60 28.27
C GLU A 489 26.56 0.20 28.88
N THR A 490 25.53 -0.55 28.52
CA THR A 490 25.32 -1.92 28.98
C THR A 490 25.72 -2.89 27.86
N SER A 491 26.29 -4.04 28.24
CA SER A 491 26.51 -5.10 27.27
C SER A 491 25.16 -5.64 26.78
N PRO A 492 24.89 -5.69 25.46
CA PRO A 492 23.64 -6.28 24.93
C PRO A 492 23.54 -7.81 25.15
N GLY A 493 24.57 -8.43 25.73
CA GLY A 493 24.62 -9.84 26.13
C GLY A 493 26.07 -10.33 26.32
N PRO A 494 26.28 -11.55 26.85
CA PRO A 494 27.61 -12.13 27.06
C PRO A 494 28.41 -12.37 25.75
N ASP A 495 27.73 -12.50 24.60
CA ASP A 495 28.34 -12.82 23.29
C ASP A 495 28.57 -11.60 22.36
N LEU A 496 28.26 -10.38 22.83
CA LEU A 496 28.32 -9.14 22.04
C LEU A 496 29.44 -8.19 22.47
N ALA A 497 30.46 -8.71 23.16
CA ALA A 497 31.68 -7.97 23.47
C ALA A 497 32.38 -7.58 22.14
N GLY A 498 32.02 -6.41 21.58
CA GLY A 498 32.51 -5.93 20.30
C GLY A 498 31.45 -5.27 19.40
N GLY A 499 30.16 -5.27 19.75
CA GLY A 499 29.15 -4.34 19.22
C GLY A 499 28.80 -4.40 17.72
N VAL A 500 29.46 -5.24 16.93
CA VAL A 500 29.25 -5.37 15.48
C VAL A 500 28.33 -6.56 15.17
N LEU A 501 27.14 -6.26 14.68
CA LEU A 501 26.09 -7.20 14.29
C LEU A 501 25.87 -7.12 12.78
N ILE A 502 26.24 -8.16 12.06
CA ILE A 502 26.10 -8.25 10.60
C ILE A 502 25.32 -9.52 10.27
N ASP A 503 24.25 -9.41 9.48
CA ASP A 503 23.49 -10.57 9.05
C ASP A 503 24.27 -11.42 8.03
N ASP A 504 24.05 -12.73 8.09
CA ASP A 504 24.70 -13.72 7.23
C ASP A 504 23.82 -14.19 6.07
N CYS A 505 22.60 -13.69 5.97
CA CYS A 505 21.70 -14.06 4.91
C CYS A 505 22.07 -13.40 3.56
N PHE A 506 21.75 -14.10 2.47
CA PHE A 506 22.34 -13.89 1.14
C PHE A 506 21.45 -13.07 0.20
N ASP A 507 20.14 -13.29 0.25
CA ASP A 507 19.17 -12.69 -0.67
C ASP A 507 18.72 -11.30 -0.17
N PRO A 508 18.41 -10.34 -1.04
CA PRO A 508 17.83 -9.07 -0.63
C PRO A 508 16.54 -9.27 0.19
N ASN A 509 16.38 -8.49 1.26
CA ASN A 509 15.27 -8.55 2.21
C ASN A 509 15.13 -9.88 2.98
N CYS A 510 16.22 -10.66 3.13
CA CYS A 510 16.18 -11.92 3.87
C CYS A 510 16.17 -11.75 5.40
N SER A 511 16.58 -10.60 5.93
CA SER A 511 16.52 -10.35 7.37
C SER A 511 15.06 -10.30 7.83
N SER A 512 14.82 -10.79 9.05
CA SER A 512 13.47 -10.81 9.59
C SER A 512 12.97 -9.37 9.79
N GLY A 513 11.78 -9.06 9.27
CA GLY A 513 11.19 -7.74 9.42
C GLY A 513 11.50 -6.75 8.28
N CYS A 514 12.30 -7.13 7.27
CA CYS A 514 12.44 -6.32 6.05
C CYS A 514 11.08 -6.17 5.34
N PRO A 515 10.86 -5.07 4.58
CA PRO A 515 9.71 -4.94 3.69
C PRO A 515 9.65 -6.10 2.70
N PHE A 516 8.44 -6.61 2.47
CA PHE A 516 8.23 -7.70 1.52
C PHE A 516 8.34 -7.14 0.09
N GLU A 517 9.42 -7.48 -0.59
CA GLU A 517 9.52 -7.38 -2.05
C GLU A 517 9.71 -8.80 -2.60
N PRO A 518 8.81 -9.28 -3.47
CA PRO A 518 8.87 -10.66 -3.96
C PRO A 518 10.14 -10.87 -4.79
N SER A 519 10.98 -11.81 -4.38
CA SER A 519 12.12 -12.25 -5.18
C SER A 519 11.66 -13.22 -6.30
N PRO A 520 12.48 -13.43 -7.34
CA PRO A 520 12.19 -14.47 -8.35
C PRO A 520 12.00 -15.87 -7.73
N ARG A 521 12.67 -16.17 -6.61
CA ARG A 521 12.49 -17.42 -5.86
C ARG A 521 11.10 -17.51 -5.22
N ASP A 522 10.61 -16.42 -4.65
CA ASP A 522 9.27 -16.36 -4.04
C ASP A 522 8.18 -16.57 -5.07
N LEU A 523 8.31 -15.96 -6.25
CA LEU A 523 7.38 -16.20 -7.36
C LEU A 523 7.41 -17.64 -7.86
N LEU A 524 8.58 -18.27 -7.92
CA LEU A 524 8.70 -19.68 -8.28
C LEU A 524 7.94 -20.55 -7.26
N LEU A 525 8.07 -20.25 -5.97
CA LEU A 525 7.34 -20.94 -4.90
C LEU A 525 5.83 -20.69 -5.00
N PHE A 526 5.40 -19.44 -5.24
CA PHE A 526 4.00 -19.09 -5.45
C PHE A 526 3.41 -19.76 -6.70
N ALA A 527 4.14 -19.81 -7.81
CA ALA A 527 3.75 -20.50 -9.03
C ALA A 527 3.60 -22.01 -8.80
N CYS A 528 4.54 -22.63 -8.08
CA CYS A 528 4.45 -24.04 -7.68
C CYS A 528 3.22 -24.30 -6.79
N LEU A 529 2.92 -23.42 -5.83
CA LEU A 529 1.73 -23.51 -4.98
C LEU A 529 0.43 -23.35 -5.78
N LEU A 530 0.39 -22.39 -6.71
CA LEU A 530 -0.74 -22.18 -7.62
C LEU A 530 -0.97 -23.38 -8.52
N LEU A 531 0.09 -23.96 -9.08
CA LEU A 531 0.02 -25.19 -9.89
C LEU A 531 -0.45 -26.39 -9.06
N ALA A 532 -0.01 -26.51 -7.81
CA ALA A 532 -0.47 -27.56 -6.90
C ALA A 532 -1.96 -27.39 -6.54
N LEU A 533 -2.42 -26.16 -6.31
CA LEU A 533 -3.83 -25.84 -6.06
C LEU A 533 -4.70 -26.13 -7.30
N LEU A 534 -4.25 -25.72 -8.49
CA LEU A 534 -4.91 -26.03 -9.77
C LEU A 534 -5.02 -27.54 -9.99
N ALA A 535 -3.93 -28.29 -9.76
CA ALA A 535 -3.94 -29.75 -9.84
C ALA A 535 -4.95 -30.38 -8.86
N CYS A 536 -5.00 -29.87 -7.62
CA CYS A 536 -5.97 -30.31 -6.61
C CYS A 536 -7.42 -30.03 -7.03
N CYS A 537 -7.70 -28.83 -7.56
CA CYS A 537 -9.02 -28.47 -8.09
C CYS A 537 -9.44 -29.36 -9.27
N ILE A 538 -8.52 -29.65 -10.20
CA ILE A 538 -8.79 -30.56 -11.33
C ILE A 538 -9.11 -31.97 -10.82
N LEU A 539 -8.34 -32.49 -9.85
CA LEU A 539 -8.60 -33.80 -9.24
C LEU A 539 -9.95 -33.86 -8.53
N LEU A 540 -10.36 -32.79 -7.84
CA LEU A 540 -11.68 -32.70 -7.20
C LEU A 540 -12.83 -32.64 -8.23
N LEU A 541 -12.63 -31.93 -9.35
CA LEU A 541 -13.60 -31.88 -10.45
C LEU A 541 -13.75 -33.23 -11.16
N LEU A 542 -12.63 -33.93 -11.39
CA LEU A 542 -12.62 -35.28 -11.95
C LEU A 542 -13.29 -36.29 -11.00
N ARG A 543 -13.03 -36.19 -9.69
CA ARG A 543 -13.71 -37.00 -8.66
C ARG A 543 -15.21 -36.73 -8.64
N ARG A 544 -15.64 -35.47 -8.73
CA ARG A 544 -17.07 -35.09 -8.81
C ARG A 544 -17.74 -35.66 -10.06
N ARG A 545 -17.10 -35.54 -11.23
CA ARG A 545 -17.57 -36.15 -12.49
C ARG A 545 -17.71 -37.67 -12.38
N TRP A 546 -16.73 -38.33 -11.76
CA TRP A 546 -16.76 -39.78 -11.54
C TRP A 546 -17.90 -40.22 -10.60
N LEU A 547 -18.12 -39.49 -9.50
CA LEU A 547 -19.22 -39.75 -8.56
C LEU A 547 -20.60 -39.51 -9.20
N LEU A 548 -20.77 -38.44 -9.98
CA LEU A 548 -22.00 -38.17 -10.74
C LEU A 548 -22.26 -39.21 -11.83
N GLY A 549 -21.21 -39.71 -12.48
CA GLY A 549 -21.29 -40.82 -13.44
C GLY A 549 -21.74 -42.13 -12.81
N ARG A 550 -21.33 -42.43 -11.57
CA ARG A 550 -21.84 -43.58 -10.80
C ARG A 550 -23.30 -43.41 -10.38
N CYS A 551 -23.72 -42.21 -9.97
CA CYS A 551 -25.13 -41.97 -9.61
C CYS A 551 -26.07 -42.13 -10.80
N ARG A 552 -25.68 -41.66 -11.99
CA ARG A 552 -26.46 -41.85 -13.23
C ARG A 552 -26.59 -43.31 -13.67
N ARG A 553 -25.61 -44.17 -13.37
CA ARG A 553 -25.71 -45.61 -13.68
C ARG A 553 -26.59 -46.38 -12.71
N ARG A 554 -26.88 -45.83 -11.52
CA ARG A 554 -27.70 -46.48 -10.49
C ARG A 554 -29.20 -46.14 -10.60
N PHE A 555 -29.55 -45.06 -11.30
CA PHE A 555 -30.92 -44.67 -11.61
C PHE A 555 -31.23 -44.88 -13.11
N ARG A 556 -31.21 -46.14 -13.56
CA ARG A 556 -31.91 -46.55 -14.79
C ARG A 556 -33.23 -47.18 -14.33
N PRO A 557 -34.41 -46.63 -14.69
CA PRO A 557 -35.67 -47.25 -14.31
C PRO A 557 -35.82 -48.59 -15.03
N GLU A 558 -36.04 -49.66 -14.28
CA GLU A 558 -36.45 -50.96 -14.81
C GLU A 558 -37.81 -50.81 -15.51
N ARG A 559 -37.90 -51.29 -16.76
CA ARG A 559 -39.17 -51.41 -17.48
C ARG A 559 -39.98 -52.53 -16.85
N SER A 560 -41.11 -52.21 -16.25
CA SER A 560 -42.14 -53.17 -15.86
C SER A 560 -42.85 -53.75 -17.10
N PRO A 561 -43.26 -55.04 -17.09
CA PRO A 561 -43.96 -55.66 -18.21
C PRO A 561 -45.45 -55.29 -18.22
N ALA A 562 -46.01 -55.11 -19.42
CA ALA A 562 -47.41 -54.74 -19.66
C ALA A 562 -48.38 -55.90 -19.36
N PRO A 563 -49.62 -55.61 -18.92
CA PRO A 563 -50.64 -56.63 -18.72
C PRO A 563 -51.35 -56.99 -20.03
N GLN A 564 -51.61 -58.28 -20.21
CA GLN A 564 -52.51 -58.82 -21.24
C GLN A 564 -53.96 -58.43 -20.92
N MET A 565 -54.68 -57.89 -21.90
CA MET A 565 -56.14 -57.82 -21.90
C MET A 565 -56.67 -58.24 -23.26
N LEU A 566 -57.70 -59.09 -23.18
CA LEU A 566 -58.43 -59.80 -24.21
C LEU A 566 -59.01 -58.89 -25.31
N GLY A 567 -59.09 -59.47 -26.51
CA GLY A 567 -59.53 -58.78 -27.72
C GLY A 567 -61.03 -58.57 -27.87
N THR A 568 -61.36 -57.78 -28.87
CA THR A 568 -62.57 -57.91 -29.69
C THR A 568 -62.28 -57.31 -31.06
N SER A 569 -62.70 -58.05 -32.08
CA SER A 569 -62.59 -57.82 -33.52
C SER A 569 -63.53 -56.74 -34.02
N PHE A 570 -63.09 -55.93 -34.99
CA PHE A 570 -63.83 -55.35 -36.14
C PHE A 570 -62.75 -54.52 -36.89
N GLY A 571 -62.46 -54.65 -38.18
CA GLY A 571 -63.29 -54.92 -39.36
C GLY A 571 -63.07 -53.74 -40.31
N GLU A 572 -62.48 -54.00 -41.47
CA GLU A 572 -62.02 -53.09 -42.53
C GLU A 572 -63.07 -52.09 -43.05
N ALA A 573 -62.60 -50.95 -43.61
CA ALA A 573 -62.67 -50.65 -45.06
C ALA A 573 -62.87 -49.15 -45.39
N ASP A 574 -62.00 -48.69 -46.30
CA ASP A 574 -62.22 -47.79 -47.45
C ASP A 574 -62.63 -46.30 -47.32
N GLY A 575 -61.91 -45.46 -48.09
CA GLY A 575 -62.45 -44.18 -48.58
C GLY A 575 -61.46 -43.02 -48.82
N LEU A 576 -60.70 -43.09 -49.92
CA LEU A 576 -60.04 -41.97 -50.63
C LEU A 576 -61.08 -40.97 -51.25
N PRO A 577 -60.74 -39.82 -51.90
CA PRO A 577 -59.62 -38.85 -51.76
C PRO A 577 -60.11 -37.35 -51.93
N PRO A 578 -59.40 -36.40 -52.60
CA PRO A 578 -58.99 -35.11 -52.00
C PRO A 578 -59.60 -33.87 -52.70
N HIS A 579 -59.29 -32.64 -52.23
CA HIS A 579 -59.21 -31.35 -52.99
C HIS A 579 -59.04 -30.23 -51.93
N ALA A 580 -57.90 -29.54 -51.78
CA ALA A 580 -57.34 -28.49 -52.63
C ALA A 580 -58.30 -27.31 -52.90
N ILE A 581 -58.29 -26.27 -52.05
CA ILE A 581 -58.51 -24.87 -52.48
C ILE A 581 -57.55 -23.95 -51.74
N ASN A 582 -57.00 -23.05 -52.55
CA ASN A 582 -55.91 -22.10 -52.36
C ASN A 582 -56.47 -20.71 -52.00
N SER A 583 -55.58 -19.72 -51.87
CA SER A 583 -55.79 -18.25 -51.74
C SER A 583 -55.97 -17.75 -50.30
N SER A 584 -55.01 -17.08 -49.67
CA SER A 584 -54.25 -15.85 -49.98
C SER A 584 -54.95 -14.57 -49.54
N ASN A 585 -54.25 -13.90 -48.60
CA ASN A 585 -53.94 -12.47 -48.59
C ASN A 585 -54.97 -11.43 -48.08
N ILE A 586 -54.39 -10.42 -47.41
CA ILE A 586 -54.85 -9.02 -47.21
C ILE A 586 -55.88 -8.86 -46.06
N ASP A 587 -55.80 -7.91 -45.13
CA ASP A 587 -54.85 -6.84 -44.84
C ASP A 587 -55.00 -6.40 -43.36
N ARG A 588 -54.01 -5.59 -42.99
CA ARG A 588 -53.87 -4.60 -41.92
C ARG A 588 -55.11 -3.94 -41.29
N THR A 589 -54.80 -3.36 -40.12
CA THR A 589 -55.48 -2.30 -39.34
C THR A 589 -56.59 -2.82 -38.43
N SER A 590 -56.72 -2.43 -37.16
CA SER A 590 -56.30 -1.25 -36.41
C SER A 590 -56.56 -1.46 -34.90
N LEU A 591 -55.91 -0.63 -34.08
CA LEU A 591 -56.40 -0.01 -32.82
C LEU A 591 -56.83 -0.87 -31.61
N ASP A 592 -56.15 -0.58 -30.49
CA ASP A 592 -56.65 -0.32 -29.12
C ASP A 592 -55.53 -0.72 -28.13
N GLN A 593 -54.73 0.20 -27.58
CA GLN A 593 -55.07 1.09 -26.45
C GLN A 593 -55.96 0.44 -25.38
N GLN A 594 -55.31 -0.08 -24.34
CA GLN A 594 -55.75 -0.08 -22.94
C GLN A 594 -54.47 -0.31 -22.11
N GLU A 595 -53.93 0.74 -21.50
CA GLU A 595 -54.12 1.03 -20.06
C GLU A 595 -53.96 -0.23 -19.21
N TRP A 596 -52.78 -0.40 -18.59
CA TRP A 596 -52.52 -0.37 -17.13
C TRP A 596 -51.01 -0.31 -16.88
#